data_AF-A0A1L9PP77-F1
#
_entry.id   AF-A0A1L9PP77-F1
#
_cell.length_a   1.000
_cell.length_b   1.000
_cell.length_c   1.000
_cell.angle_alpha   90.00
_cell.angle_beta   90.00
_cell.angle_gamma   90.00
#
_symmetry.space_group_name_H-M   'P 1'
#
loop_
_entity.id
_entity.type
_entity.pdbx_description
1 polymer ?
#
loop_
_entity_poly.entity_id
_entity_poly.type
_entity_poly.pdbx_seq_one_letter_code
_entity_poly.pdbx_strand_id
1 'polypeptide(L)'
;MSDRAKEALRAESTHLRATAQDVLLSGAYLYPFKGIIHLATHKSLYTPLRSLLTQTLIAGVSITTALFVFTYVPQTALLTFTSGPFFAPIAGGLLVLAEASAVTHFVARGWIIRDALVDVFDAVLLERGCEGLVKEGRVVRANVNSLMGRLGKMVKKPFGSGSGSGGGAGGVVGGMIRSMVLLPLNFVPVVGTLLYVYVKGKKAGPGLHARYFQLRGLGGRDREEWVEKRRGGYTGLGMASVLLEMVPFASMVFEFSNAVGAALWAADLEKANKK
;
A
#
# COMPACT_ATOMS: atom_id res chain seq x y z
N MET A 1 -26.95 -25.69 -23.62
CA MET A 1 -26.19 -24.89 -22.62
C MET A 1 -24.68 -24.86 -22.85
N SER A 2 -24.10 -25.67 -23.75
CA SER A 2 -22.66 -25.70 -24.04
C SER A 2 -22.12 -24.50 -24.82
N ASP A 3 -22.93 -23.89 -25.69
CA ASP A 3 -22.41 -22.92 -26.66
C ASP A 3 -22.24 -21.53 -26.05
N ARG A 4 -23.17 -21.09 -25.18
CA ARG A 4 -22.99 -19.87 -24.38
C ARG A 4 -21.80 -19.96 -23.42
N ALA A 5 -21.54 -21.13 -22.84
CA ALA A 5 -20.38 -21.33 -21.97
C ALA A 5 -19.06 -21.29 -22.76
N LYS A 6 -19.03 -21.87 -23.97
CA LYS A 6 -17.88 -21.80 -24.88
C LYS A 6 -17.65 -20.39 -25.42
N GLU A 7 -18.72 -19.66 -25.76
CA GLU A 7 -18.64 -18.25 -26.19
C GLU A 7 -18.16 -17.34 -25.06
N ALA A 8 -18.67 -17.51 -23.84
CA ALA A 8 -18.19 -16.79 -22.66
C ALA A 8 -16.70 -17.08 -22.39
N LEU A 9 -16.29 -18.36 -22.42
CA LEU A 9 -14.88 -18.76 -22.28
C LEU A 9 -13.99 -18.16 -23.38
N ARG A 10 -14.47 -18.12 -24.62
CA ARG A 10 -13.72 -17.52 -25.74
C ARG A 10 -13.58 -16.01 -25.58
N ALA A 11 -14.68 -15.31 -25.29
CA ALA A 11 -14.68 -13.86 -25.05
C ALA A 11 -13.81 -13.47 -23.84
N GLU A 12 -13.84 -14.30 -22.80
CA GLU A 12 -13.01 -14.10 -21.62
C GLU A 12 -11.54 -14.40 -21.92
N SER A 13 -11.23 -15.44 -22.70
CA SER A 13 -9.86 -15.75 -23.12
C SER A 13 -9.25 -14.66 -24.02
N THR A 14 -10.03 -14.05 -24.93
CA THR A 14 -9.55 -12.95 -25.79
C THR A 14 -9.35 -11.68 -24.97
N HIS A 15 -10.26 -11.35 -24.06
CA HIS A 15 -10.11 -10.22 -23.14
C HIS A 15 -8.91 -10.39 -22.20
N LEU A 16 -8.67 -11.61 -21.68
CA LEU A 16 -7.50 -11.94 -20.86
C LEU A 16 -6.20 -11.80 -21.65
N ARG A 17 -6.16 -12.30 -22.89
CA ARG A 17 -4.99 -12.15 -23.78
C ARG A 17 -4.70 -10.69 -24.09
N ALA A 18 -5.72 -9.90 -24.44
CA ALA A 18 -5.56 -8.47 -24.69
C ALA A 18 -5.05 -7.73 -23.46
N THR A 19 -5.63 -8.01 -22.28
CA THR A 19 -5.17 -7.42 -21.02
C THR A 19 -3.72 -7.82 -20.69
N ALA A 20 -3.37 -9.09 -20.87
CA ALA A 20 -2.01 -9.58 -20.64
C ALA A 20 -1.01 -8.93 -21.59
N GLN A 21 -1.38 -8.78 -22.86
CA GLN A 21 -0.57 -8.11 -23.87
C GLN A 21 -0.38 -6.62 -23.53
N ASP A 22 -1.44 -5.91 -23.12
CA ASP A 22 -1.36 -4.52 -22.67
C ASP A 22 -0.46 -4.36 -21.43
N VAL A 23 -0.53 -5.29 -20.49
CA VAL A 23 0.36 -5.32 -19.31
C VAL A 23 1.81 -5.51 -19.74
N LEU A 24 2.09 -6.46 -20.62
CA LEU A 24 3.44 -6.74 -21.11
C LEU A 24 4.02 -5.56 -21.90
N LEU A 25 3.23 -5.00 -22.83
CA LEU A 25 3.62 -3.85 -23.65
C LEU A 25 3.85 -2.58 -22.82
N SER A 26 3.12 -2.41 -21.71
CA SER A 26 3.30 -1.24 -20.85
C SER A 26 4.67 -1.17 -20.16
N GLY A 27 5.33 -2.32 -19.93
CA GLY A 27 6.59 -2.42 -19.18
C GLY A 27 6.50 -1.96 -17.71
N ALA A 28 5.32 -1.56 -17.22
CA ALA A 28 5.16 -0.93 -15.91
C ALA A 28 5.43 -1.90 -14.74
N TYR A 29 5.26 -3.20 -14.97
CA TYR A 29 5.54 -4.26 -14.00
C TYR A 29 7.02 -4.39 -13.61
N LEU A 30 7.94 -3.77 -14.37
CA LEU A 30 9.38 -3.75 -14.05
C LEU A 30 9.74 -2.69 -13.00
N TYR A 31 8.92 -1.66 -12.82
CA TYR A 31 9.25 -0.54 -11.95
C TYR A 31 9.32 -0.91 -10.46
N PRO A 32 8.49 -1.81 -9.90
CA PRO A 32 8.66 -2.29 -8.53
C PRO A 32 10.03 -2.90 -8.28
N PHE A 33 10.55 -3.68 -9.24
CA PHE A 33 11.89 -4.26 -9.18
C PHE A 33 12.99 -3.21 -9.34
N LYS A 34 12.82 -2.24 -10.25
CA LYS A 34 13.72 -1.07 -10.32
C LYS A 34 13.73 -0.30 -9.00
N GLY A 35 12.59 -0.23 -8.32
CA GLY A 35 12.43 0.38 -7.00
C GLY A 35 13.28 -0.30 -5.93
N ILE A 36 13.37 -1.64 -5.93
CA ILE A 36 14.26 -2.39 -5.03
C ILE A 36 15.72 -1.99 -5.27
N ILE A 37 16.17 -2.01 -6.53
CA ILE A 37 17.55 -1.66 -6.88
C ILE A 37 17.85 -0.20 -6.52
N HIS A 38 16.91 0.71 -6.80
CA HIS A 38 17.05 2.13 -6.51
C HIS A 38 17.11 2.39 -5.00
N LEU A 39 16.23 1.74 -4.23
CA LEU A 39 16.23 1.80 -2.76
C LEU A 39 17.55 1.25 -2.18
N ALA A 40 18.05 0.14 -2.72
CA ALA A 40 19.31 -0.48 -2.27
C ALA A 40 20.55 0.39 -2.54
N THR A 41 20.55 1.13 -3.65
CA THR A 41 21.68 1.97 -4.07
C THR A 41 21.67 3.36 -3.44
N HIS A 42 20.50 3.91 -3.12
CA HIS A 42 20.37 5.28 -2.58
C HIS A 42 20.17 5.29 -1.06
N LYS A 43 21.28 5.31 -0.32
CA LYS A 43 21.29 5.33 1.16
C LYS A 43 20.49 6.49 1.77
N SER A 44 20.28 7.59 1.05
CA SER A 44 19.47 8.74 1.47
C SER A 44 18.00 8.38 1.72
N LEU A 45 17.48 7.34 1.06
CA LEU A 45 16.10 6.88 1.18
C LEU A 45 15.87 6.00 2.41
N TYR A 46 16.92 5.58 3.13
CA TYR A 46 16.80 4.81 4.37
C TYR A 46 16.38 5.63 5.58
N THR A 47 16.55 6.96 5.54
CA THR A 47 16.17 7.86 6.63
C THR A 47 14.68 7.74 7.00
N PRO A 48 13.73 7.88 6.06
CA PRO A 48 12.30 7.70 6.36
C PRO A 48 11.95 6.27 6.79
N LEU A 49 12.63 5.25 6.24
CA LEU A 49 12.44 3.86 6.68
C LEU A 49 12.86 3.66 8.15
N ARG A 50 14.02 4.20 8.54
CA ARG A 50 14.50 4.12 9.93
C ARG A 50 13.62 4.92 10.89
N SER A 51 13.18 6.12 10.49
CA SER A 51 12.24 6.93 11.27
C SER A 51 10.92 6.20 11.49
N LEU A 52 10.41 5.53 10.47
CA LEU A 52 9.20 4.74 10.57
C LEU A 52 9.36 3.56 11.54
N LEU A 53 10.48 2.83 11.48
CA LEU A 53 10.76 1.72 12.38
C LEU A 53 10.84 2.20 13.84
N THR A 54 11.55 3.31 14.10
CA THR A 54 11.66 3.85 15.45
C THR A 54 10.32 4.36 15.97
N GLN A 55 9.55 5.09 15.15
CA GLN A 55 8.22 5.58 15.52
C GLN A 55 7.24 4.43 15.76
N THR A 56 7.27 3.38 14.94
CA THR A 56 6.41 2.19 15.11
C THR A 56 6.79 1.41 16.36
N LEU A 57 8.08 1.30 16.68
CA LEU A 57 8.55 0.63 17.90
C LEU A 57 8.13 1.40 19.15
N ILE A 58 8.33 2.73 19.16
CA ILE A 58 7.92 3.60 20.28
C ILE A 58 6.42 3.53 20.48
N ALA A 59 5.63 3.64 19.40
CA ALA A 59 4.18 3.51 19.46
C ALA A 59 3.75 2.12 19.95
N GLY A 60 4.38 1.05 19.46
CA GLY A 60 4.08 -0.31 19.89
C GLY A 60 4.35 -0.52 21.38
N VAL A 61 5.50 -0.07 21.88
CA VAL A 61 5.84 -0.16 23.31
C VAL A 61 4.86 0.67 24.15
N SER A 62 4.54 1.89 23.74
CA SER A 62 3.67 2.77 24.53
C SER A 62 2.22 2.24 24.56
N ILE A 63 1.68 1.81 23.42
CA ILE A 63 0.34 1.22 23.31
C ILE A 63 0.25 -0.07 24.12
N THR A 64 1.24 -0.96 23.97
CA THR A 64 1.28 -2.23 24.72
C THR A 64 1.33 -1.98 26.22
N THR A 65 2.21 -1.07 26.66
CA THR A 65 2.33 -0.70 28.08
C THR A 65 1.01 -0.15 28.61
N ALA A 66 0.37 0.77 27.89
CA ALA A 66 -0.91 1.34 28.30
C ALA A 66 -2.01 0.26 28.43
N LEU A 67 -2.14 -0.63 27.43
CA LEU A 67 -3.15 -1.69 27.49
C LEU A 67 -2.88 -2.66 28.65
N PHE A 68 -1.64 -3.06 28.88
CA PHE A 68 -1.30 -3.88 30.05
C PHE A 68 -1.65 -3.19 31.38
N VAL A 69 -1.44 -1.87 31.49
CA VAL A 69 -1.79 -1.14 32.72
C VAL A 69 -3.30 -1.04 32.93
N PHE A 70 -4.07 -0.77 31.87
CA PHE A 70 -5.51 -0.47 32.00
C PHE A 70 -6.43 -1.68 31.84
N THR A 71 -6.07 -2.66 31.01
CA THR A 71 -6.99 -3.73 30.60
C THR A 71 -6.62 -5.10 31.16
N TYR A 72 -5.33 -5.37 31.44
CA TYR A 72 -4.87 -6.69 31.87
C TYR A 72 -5.56 -7.18 33.16
N VAL A 73 -5.62 -6.34 34.19
CA VAL A 73 -6.23 -6.72 35.49
C VAL A 73 -7.74 -6.97 35.33
N PRO A 74 -8.53 -6.04 34.75
CA PRO A 74 -9.95 -6.31 34.47
C PRO A 74 -10.20 -7.55 33.60
N GLN A 75 -9.44 -7.74 32.51
CA GLN A 75 -9.61 -8.87 31.59
C GLN A 75 -9.26 -10.20 32.26
N THR A 76 -8.16 -10.24 33.02
CA THR A 76 -7.77 -11.44 33.77
C THR A 76 -8.79 -11.80 34.84
N ALA A 77 -9.38 -10.80 35.51
CA ALA A 77 -10.46 -11.02 36.47
C ALA A 77 -11.68 -11.66 35.78
N LEU A 78 -12.12 -11.13 34.64
CA LEU A 78 -13.23 -11.70 33.86
C LEU A 78 -12.93 -13.13 33.39
N LEU A 79 -11.73 -13.38 32.86
CA LEU A 79 -11.31 -14.70 32.40
C LEU A 79 -11.16 -15.72 33.54
N THR A 80 -10.88 -15.26 34.75
CA THR A 80 -10.81 -16.14 35.93
C THR A 80 -12.18 -16.76 36.24
N PHE A 81 -13.27 -16.02 36.02
CA PHE A 81 -14.63 -16.54 36.20
C PHE A 81 -15.01 -17.58 35.13
N THR A 82 -14.54 -17.44 33.89
CA THR A 82 -14.93 -18.33 32.78
C THR A 82 -14.02 -19.53 32.60
N SER A 83 -12.72 -19.33 32.78
CA SER A 83 -11.67 -20.27 32.36
C SER A 83 -10.81 -20.77 33.52
N GLY A 84 -11.07 -20.27 34.74
CA GLY A 84 -10.36 -20.65 35.97
C GLY A 84 -9.08 -19.83 36.23
N PRO A 85 -8.62 -19.80 37.49
CA PRO A 85 -7.55 -18.89 37.95
C PRO A 85 -6.16 -19.23 37.42
N PHE A 86 -5.91 -20.48 37.03
CA PHE A 86 -4.58 -20.91 36.55
C PHE A 86 -4.30 -20.49 35.11
N PHE A 87 -5.31 -20.51 34.22
CA PHE A 87 -5.14 -20.17 32.80
C PHE A 87 -5.46 -18.70 32.50
N ALA A 88 -6.24 -18.03 33.34
CA ALA A 88 -6.70 -16.66 33.10
C ALA A 88 -5.57 -15.62 32.93
N PRO A 89 -4.47 -15.62 33.71
CA PRO A 89 -3.39 -14.65 33.52
C PRO A 89 -2.68 -14.80 32.17
N ILE A 90 -2.47 -16.04 31.73
CA ILE A 90 -1.83 -16.34 30.44
C ILE A 90 -2.75 -15.93 29.30
N ALA A 91 -4.02 -16.32 29.35
CA ALA A 91 -5.02 -15.97 28.35
C ALA A 91 -5.24 -14.45 28.27
N GLY A 92 -5.33 -13.77 29.43
CA GLY A 92 -5.43 -12.32 29.53
C GLY A 92 -4.23 -11.62 28.91
N GLY A 93 -3.01 -12.09 29.21
CA GLY A 93 -1.79 -11.53 28.63
C GLY A 93 -1.74 -11.67 27.10
N LEU A 94 -2.11 -12.84 26.57
CA LEU A 94 -2.18 -13.06 25.12
C LEU A 94 -3.25 -12.19 24.44
N LEU A 95 -4.39 -11.99 25.09
CA LEU A 95 -5.47 -11.17 24.58
C LEU A 95 -5.08 -9.69 24.54
N VAL A 96 -4.46 -9.17 25.61
CA VAL A 96 -3.89 -7.81 25.63
C VAL A 96 -2.85 -7.62 24.53
N LEU A 97 -1.97 -8.61 24.32
CA LEU A 97 -0.96 -8.55 23.25
C LEU A 97 -1.60 -8.53 21.86
N ALA A 98 -2.66 -9.31 21.64
CA ALA A 98 -3.40 -9.32 20.39
C ALA A 98 -4.09 -7.97 20.12
N GLU A 99 -4.74 -7.40 21.14
CA GLU A 99 -5.35 -6.06 21.08
C GLU A 99 -4.28 -4.99 20.82
N ALA A 100 -3.16 -5.04 21.53
CA ALA A 100 -2.05 -4.10 21.35
C ALA A 100 -1.47 -4.17 19.93
N SER A 101 -1.31 -5.37 19.38
CA SER A 101 -0.86 -5.57 18.00
C SER A 101 -1.86 -4.98 17.00
N ALA A 102 -3.16 -5.23 17.18
CA ALA A 102 -4.20 -4.68 16.32
C ALA A 102 -4.22 -3.14 16.33
N VAL A 103 -4.15 -2.53 17.52
CA VAL A 103 -4.13 -1.06 17.68
C VAL A 103 -2.84 -0.47 17.11
N THR A 104 -1.68 -1.07 17.39
CA THR A 104 -0.38 -0.62 16.87
C THR A 104 -0.37 -0.68 15.34
N HIS A 105 -0.87 -1.76 14.75
CA HIS A 105 -0.96 -1.91 13.30
C HIS A 105 -1.87 -0.84 12.69
N PHE A 106 -3.02 -0.55 13.33
CA PHE A 106 -3.93 0.51 12.89
C PHE A 106 -3.26 1.89 12.91
N VAL A 107 -2.56 2.24 14.00
CA VAL A 107 -1.84 3.51 14.13
C VAL A 107 -0.70 3.62 13.11
N ALA A 108 0.11 2.57 12.98
CA ALA A 108 1.25 2.54 12.06
C ALA A 108 0.80 2.68 10.59
N ARG A 109 -0.20 1.91 10.15
CA ARG A 109 -0.75 1.96 8.78
C ARG A 109 -1.57 3.22 8.49
N GLY A 110 -2.21 3.78 9.51
CA GLY A 110 -3.07 4.94 9.38
C GLY A 110 -2.28 6.22 9.15
N TRP A 111 -1.22 6.43 9.93
CA TRP A 111 -0.49 7.69 9.95
C TRP A 111 0.99 7.52 9.59
N ILE A 112 1.71 6.67 10.31
CA ILE A 112 3.18 6.66 10.25
C ILE A 112 3.72 6.19 8.89
N ILE A 113 3.22 5.06 8.39
CA ILE A 113 3.67 4.47 7.11
C ILE A 113 3.31 5.39 5.95
N ARG A 114 2.11 5.99 5.95
CA ARG A 114 1.61 6.80 4.82
C ARG A 114 2.48 8.02 4.56
N ASP A 115 2.84 8.74 5.63
CA ASP A 115 3.66 9.94 5.52
C ASP A 115 5.07 9.56 5.04
N ALA A 116 5.65 8.48 5.56
CA ALA A 116 6.97 8.01 5.14
C ALA A 116 7.00 7.57 3.66
N LEU A 117 5.96 6.89 3.17
CA LEU A 117 5.87 6.50 1.76
C LEU A 117 5.76 7.71 0.83
N VAL A 118 4.99 8.74 1.24
CA VAL A 118 4.84 9.98 0.47
C VAL A 118 6.16 10.75 0.43
N ASP A 119 6.87 10.81 1.55
CA ASP A 119 8.18 11.46 1.59
C ASP A 119 9.19 10.77 0.68
N VAL A 120 9.24 9.44 0.67
CA VAL A 120 10.11 8.67 -0.25
C VAL A 120 9.71 8.89 -1.70
N PHE A 121 8.41 8.88 -2.00
CA PHE A 121 7.89 9.12 -3.34
C PHE A 121 8.32 10.50 -3.87
N ASP A 122 8.09 11.54 -3.07
CA ASP A 122 8.46 12.90 -3.44
C ASP A 122 9.99 13.07 -3.56
N ALA A 123 10.78 12.39 -2.71
CA ALA A 123 12.23 12.44 -2.78
C ALA A 123 12.74 11.92 -4.12
N VAL A 124 12.20 10.78 -4.57
CA VAL A 124 12.56 10.17 -5.86
C VAL A 124 12.14 11.07 -7.04
N LEU A 125 10.99 11.73 -6.95
CA LEU A 125 10.59 12.73 -7.96
C LEU A 125 11.57 13.90 -8.02
N LEU A 126 12.04 14.42 -6.88
CA LEU A 126 13.06 15.47 -6.83
C LEU A 126 14.38 15.00 -7.45
N GLU A 127 14.81 13.78 -7.10
CA GLU A 127 16.03 13.17 -7.65
C GLU A 127 15.96 13.05 -9.18
N ARG A 128 14.78 12.73 -9.72
CA ARG A 128 14.55 12.57 -11.16
C ARG A 128 14.33 13.90 -11.89
N GLY A 129 14.44 15.04 -11.23
CA GLY A 129 14.30 16.38 -11.82
C GLY A 129 12.85 16.85 -11.98
N CYS A 130 11.89 16.22 -11.30
CA CYS A 130 10.48 16.60 -11.33
C CYS A 130 10.14 17.66 -10.26
N GLU A 131 11.04 18.63 -10.02
CA GLU A 131 10.89 19.60 -8.93
C GLU A 131 9.65 20.49 -9.07
N GLY A 132 9.30 20.87 -10.30
CA GLY A 132 8.11 21.69 -10.57
C GLY A 132 6.83 21.01 -10.08
N LEU A 133 6.72 19.69 -10.27
CA LEU A 133 5.57 18.91 -9.85
C LEU A 133 5.51 18.75 -8.32
N VAL A 134 6.66 18.55 -7.66
CA VAL A 134 6.73 18.41 -6.19
C VAL A 134 6.40 19.74 -5.49
N LYS A 135 6.81 20.88 -6.07
CA LYS A 135 6.50 22.23 -5.55
C LYS A 135 4.99 22.51 -5.46
N GLU A 136 4.16 21.86 -6.27
CA GLU A 136 2.70 21.98 -6.20
C GLU A 136 2.10 21.31 -4.94
N GLY A 137 2.78 20.32 -4.35
CA GLY A 137 2.29 19.57 -3.19
C GLY A 137 2.98 19.88 -1.86
N ARG A 138 4.18 20.47 -1.89
CA ARG A 138 4.98 20.77 -0.69
C ARG A 138 6.00 21.88 -0.94
N VAL A 139 6.42 22.54 0.13
CA VAL A 139 7.52 23.52 0.05
C VAL A 139 8.83 22.78 -0.22
N VAL A 140 9.50 23.09 -1.32
CA VAL A 140 10.83 22.55 -1.65
C VAL A 140 11.88 23.58 -1.26
N ARG A 141 12.80 23.21 -0.36
CA ARG A 141 13.90 24.09 0.07
C ARG A 141 15.05 23.98 -0.93
N ALA A 142 15.45 25.12 -1.51
CA ALA A 142 16.72 25.23 -2.23
C ALA A 142 17.86 25.31 -1.20
N ASN A 143 19.02 24.71 -1.48
CA ASN A 143 20.23 24.79 -0.67
C ASN A 143 20.30 23.89 0.60
N VAL A 144 19.97 22.59 0.46
CA VAL A 144 20.23 21.57 1.49
C VAL A 144 20.93 20.36 0.86
N ASN A 145 22.05 19.93 1.42
CA ASN A 145 22.91 18.86 0.86
C ASN A 145 22.28 17.45 0.89
N SER A 146 21.14 17.24 1.53
CA SER A 146 20.46 15.94 1.60
C SER A 146 19.11 15.96 0.86
N LEU A 147 18.83 14.93 0.05
CA LEU A 147 17.60 14.77 -0.73
C LEU A 147 16.34 14.90 0.16
N MET A 148 16.36 14.28 1.35
CA MET A 148 15.30 14.38 2.35
C MET A 148 15.24 15.74 3.06
N GLY A 149 16.35 16.48 3.15
CA GLY A 149 16.36 17.83 3.73
C GLY A 149 15.74 18.89 2.81
N ARG A 150 15.66 18.61 1.51
CA ARG A 150 14.99 19.47 0.51
C ARG A 150 13.47 19.38 0.57
N LEU A 151 12.96 18.29 1.15
CA LEU A 151 11.54 18.00 1.36
C LEU A 151 11.02 18.80 2.57
N GLY A 152 10.44 19.98 2.35
CA GLY A 152 9.81 20.80 3.39
C GLY A 152 8.42 20.30 3.81
N LYS A 153 7.69 21.09 4.61
CA LYS A 153 6.34 20.73 5.10
C LYS A 153 5.37 20.51 3.93
N MET A 154 4.54 19.48 4.05
CA MET A 154 3.47 19.18 3.09
C MET A 154 2.40 20.28 3.12
N VAL A 155 2.04 20.80 1.95
CA VAL A 155 0.99 21.82 1.81
C VAL A 155 -0.36 21.18 1.51
N LYS A 156 -0.35 20.04 0.80
CA LYS A 156 -1.55 19.28 0.41
C LYS A 156 -1.53 17.90 1.05
N LYS A 157 -2.44 17.62 1.99
CA LYS A 157 -2.53 16.29 2.64
C LYS A 157 -2.84 15.21 1.58
N PRO A 158 -1.98 14.19 1.42
CA PRO A 158 -1.99 13.26 0.28
C PRO A 158 -3.24 12.38 0.18
N PHE A 159 -3.94 12.23 1.29
CA PHE A 159 -5.18 11.49 1.34
C PHE A 159 -6.17 12.37 2.11
N GLY A 160 -7.10 12.98 1.39
CA GLY A 160 -8.30 13.52 2.04
C GLY A 160 -8.93 12.40 2.85
N SER A 161 -9.48 12.74 4.02
CA SER A 161 -10.09 11.85 5.01
C SER A 161 -11.25 10.98 4.52
N GLY A 162 -11.43 10.82 3.20
CA GLY A 162 -12.55 10.11 2.59
C GLY A 162 -12.25 9.30 1.32
N SER A 163 -11.00 9.14 0.86
CA SER A 163 -10.74 8.28 -0.32
C SER A 163 -10.34 6.85 0.09
N GLY A 164 -11.37 6.04 0.37
CA GLY A 164 -11.39 4.63 -0.06
C GLY A 164 -10.76 3.55 0.85
N SER A 165 -10.28 3.85 2.06
CA SER A 165 -10.10 2.80 3.07
C SER A 165 -11.37 2.73 3.92
N GLY A 166 -12.16 1.69 3.72
CA GLY A 166 -13.40 1.41 4.42
C GLY A 166 -13.22 1.19 5.92
N GLY A 167 -12.92 2.25 6.66
CA GLY A 167 -12.78 2.28 8.13
C GLY A 167 -14.09 2.50 8.87
N GLY A 168 -15.23 2.57 8.17
CA GLY A 168 -16.56 2.47 8.77
C GLY A 168 -17.10 1.04 8.65
N ALA A 169 -18.06 0.67 9.50
CA ALA A 169 -18.68 -0.66 9.51
C ALA A 169 -19.06 -1.19 8.12
N GLY A 170 -19.56 -0.34 7.21
CA GLY A 170 -19.87 -0.73 5.82
C GLY A 170 -18.66 -1.13 4.96
N GLY A 171 -17.48 -0.58 5.22
CA GLY A 171 -16.23 -0.93 4.54
C GLY A 171 -15.62 -2.24 5.03
N VAL A 172 -15.73 -2.49 6.34
CA VAL A 172 -15.34 -3.75 6.97
C VAL A 172 -16.26 -4.88 6.50
N VAL A 173 -17.58 -4.63 6.45
CA VAL A 173 -18.58 -5.58 5.94
C VAL A 173 -18.38 -5.85 4.45
N GLY A 174 -18.16 -4.82 3.62
CA GLY A 174 -17.86 -5.00 2.20
C GLY A 174 -16.55 -5.77 1.95
N GLY A 175 -15.54 -5.55 2.80
CA GLY A 175 -14.29 -6.33 2.81
C GLY A 175 -14.52 -7.79 3.20
N MET A 176 -15.34 -8.03 4.23
CA MET A 176 -15.69 -9.36 4.74
C MET A 176 -16.47 -10.17 3.70
N ILE A 177 -17.50 -9.58 3.09
CA ILE A 177 -18.31 -10.22 2.03
C ILE A 177 -17.43 -10.57 0.83
N ARG A 178 -16.56 -9.64 0.41
CA ARG A 178 -15.61 -9.91 -0.67
C ARG A 178 -14.64 -11.03 -0.30
N SER A 179 -14.11 -11.04 0.93
CA SER A 179 -13.28 -12.14 1.42
C SER A 179 -14.02 -13.48 1.44
N MET A 180 -15.30 -13.50 1.80
CA MET A 180 -16.14 -14.71 1.78
C MET A 180 -16.41 -15.19 0.35
N VAL A 181 -16.60 -14.29 -0.62
CA VAL A 181 -16.75 -14.63 -2.04
C VAL A 181 -15.43 -15.11 -2.67
N LEU A 182 -14.29 -14.60 -2.20
CA LEU A 182 -12.95 -15.06 -2.61
C LEU A 182 -12.47 -16.31 -1.85
N LEU A 183 -13.21 -16.76 -0.83
CA LEU A 183 -12.82 -17.89 0.02
C LEU A 183 -12.86 -19.24 -0.73
N PRO A 184 -13.88 -19.56 -1.53
CA PRO A 184 -13.87 -20.76 -2.39
C PRO A 184 -12.78 -20.72 -3.47
N LEU A 185 -12.35 -19.52 -3.86
CA LEU A 185 -11.37 -19.30 -4.91
C LEU A 185 -9.93 -19.63 -4.46
N ASN A 186 -9.66 -19.58 -3.15
CA ASN A 186 -8.38 -20.00 -2.56
C ASN A 186 -8.21 -21.53 -2.46
N PHE A 187 -9.27 -22.32 -2.68
CA PHE A 187 -9.21 -23.79 -2.61
C PHE A 187 -8.56 -24.44 -3.85
N VAL A 188 -8.30 -23.68 -4.92
CA VAL A 188 -7.50 -24.14 -6.08
C VAL A 188 -6.12 -23.51 -5.98
N PRO A 189 -5.08 -24.26 -5.53
CA PRO A 189 -3.72 -23.74 -5.49
C PRO A 189 -3.31 -23.22 -6.88
N VAL A 190 -2.55 -22.12 -6.90
CA VAL A 190 -2.10 -21.40 -8.11
C VAL A 190 -3.18 -20.51 -8.76
N VAL A 191 -4.35 -21.04 -9.15
CA VAL A 191 -5.38 -20.22 -9.83
C VAL A 191 -5.96 -19.15 -8.91
N GLY A 192 -6.25 -19.50 -7.66
CA GLY A 192 -6.72 -18.56 -6.64
C GLY A 192 -5.75 -17.42 -6.39
N THR A 193 -4.45 -17.75 -6.29
CA THR A 193 -3.38 -16.77 -6.06
C THR A 193 -3.24 -15.81 -7.23
N LEU A 194 -3.25 -16.32 -8.48
CA LEU A 194 -3.15 -15.47 -9.68
C LEU A 194 -4.34 -14.50 -9.78
N LEU A 195 -5.55 -14.99 -9.50
CA LEU A 195 -6.74 -14.14 -9.54
C LEU A 195 -6.74 -13.13 -8.38
N TYR A 196 -6.31 -13.52 -7.18
CA TYR A 196 -6.09 -12.60 -6.07
C TYR A 196 -5.11 -11.48 -6.44
N VAL A 197 -3.96 -11.84 -7.01
CA VAL A 197 -2.93 -10.89 -7.44
C VAL A 197 -3.47 -9.95 -8.52
N TYR A 198 -4.19 -10.46 -9.51
CA TYR A 198 -4.82 -9.64 -10.54
C TYR A 198 -5.84 -8.65 -9.96
N VAL A 199 -6.75 -9.15 -9.13
CA VAL A 199 -7.86 -8.37 -8.55
C VAL A 199 -7.36 -7.33 -7.55
N LYS A 200 -6.36 -7.67 -6.73
CA LYS A 200 -5.72 -6.74 -5.80
C LYS A 200 -4.82 -5.76 -6.56
N GLY A 201 -4.07 -6.25 -7.55
CA GLY A 201 -3.16 -5.47 -8.38
C GLY A 201 -3.87 -4.36 -9.17
N LYS A 202 -5.01 -4.66 -9.79
CA LYS A 202 -5.84 -3.67 -10.50
C LYS A 202 -6.22 -2.47 -9.60
N LYS A 203 -6.42 -2.69 -8.30
CA LYS A 203 -6.69 -1.63 -7.31
C LYS A 203 -5.42 -0.99 -6.76
N ALA A 204 -4.38 -1.79 -6.53
CA ALA A 204 -3.11 -1.34 -5.95
C ALA A 204 -2.35 -0.38 -6.86
N GLY A 205 -2.33 -0.63 -8.18
CA GLY A 205 -1.60 0.20 -9.15
C GLY A 205 -1.95 1.69 -9.10
N PRO A 206 -3.23 2.07 -9.29
CA PRO A 206 -3.66 3.45 -9.14
C PRO A 206 -3.53 4.00 -7.71
N GLY A 207 -3.45 3.12 -6.71
CA GLY A 207 -3.17 3.49 -5.32
C GLY A 207 -1.73 3.98 -5.13
N LEU A 208 -0.76 3.30 -5.74
CA LEU A 208 0.66 3.67 -5.70
C LEU A 208 0.93 5.03 -6.37
N HIS A 209 0.10 5.44 -7.34
CA HIS A 209 0.15 6.77 -7.98
C HIS A 209 -0.77 7.81 -7.34
N ALA A 210 -1.41 7.52 -6.20
CA ALA A 210 -2.31 8.49 -5.56
C ALA A 210 -1.62 9.84 -5.30
N ARG A 211 -0.35 9.82 -4.85
CA ARG A 211 0.46 11.03 -4.68
C ARG A 211 0.70 11.76 -6.01
N TYR A 212 1.09 11.04 -7.07
CA TYR A 212 1.28 11.63 -8.41
C TYR A 212 0.02 12.31 -8.94
N PHE A 213 -1.15 11.66 -8.82
CA PHE A 213 -2.43 12.24 -9.22
C PHE A 213 -2.75 13.50 -8.43
N GLN A 214 -2.49 13.48 -7.13
CA GLN A 214 -2.72 14.62 -6.27
C GLN A 214 -1.81 15.82 -6.62
N LEU A 215 -0.53 15.56 -6.93
CA LEU A 215 0.42 16.58 -7.39
C LEU A 215 -0.09 17.19 -8.70
N ARG A 216 -0.42 16.37 -9.70
CA ARG A 216 -1.00 16.85 -10.97
C ARG A 216 -2.41 17.43 -10.88
N GLY A 217 -3.03 17.44 -9.71
CA GLY A 217 -4.41 17.91 -9.53
C GLY A 217 -5.49 17.04 -10.17
N LEU A 218 -5.18 15.79 -10.56
CA LEU A 218 -6.14 14.86 -11.16
C LEU A 218 -7.08 14.29 -10.09
N GLY A 219 -8.37 14.62 -10.18
CA GLY A 219 -9.41 14.19 -9.25
C GLY A 219 -10.57 13.48 -9.95
N GLY A 220 -11.30 12.64 -9.21
CA GLY A 220 -12.55 12.01 -9.67
C GLY A 220 -12.45 11.36 -11.05
N ARG A 221 -13.23 11.88 -12.01
CA ARG A 221 -13.31 11.36 -13.40
C ARG A 221 -12.00 11.49 -14.16
N ASP A 222 -11.24 12.56 -14.00
CA ASP A 222 -9.98 12.77 -14.74
C ASP A 222 -8.94 11.71 -14.34
N ARG A 223 -8.94 11.32 -13.06
CA ARG A 223 -8.10 10.23 -12.56
C ARG A 223 -8.54 8.89 -13.17
N GLU A 224 -9.84 8.62 -13.22
CA GLU A 224 -10.37 7.39 -13.79
C GLU A 224 -10.02 7.28 -15.28
N GLU A 225 -10.23 8.35 -16.05
CA GLU A 225 -9.88 8.39 -17.47
C GLU A 225 -8.36 8.23 -17.69
N TRP A 226 -7.54 8.86 -16.82
CA TRP A 226 -6.09 8.71 -16.86
C TRP A 226 -5.63 7.27 -16.64
N VAL A 227 -6.28 6.58 -15.70
CA VAL A 227 -6.01 5.18 -15.35
C VAL A 227 -6.50 4.25 -16.46
N GLU A 228 -7.70 4.47 -17.00
CA GLU A 228 -8.26 3.64 -18.07
C GLU A 228 -7.40 3.72 -19.35
N LYS A 229 -6.92 4.91 -19.73
CA LYS A 229 -5.97 5.08 -20.85
C LYS A 229 -4.67 4.31 -20.69
N ARG A 230 -4.31 3.90 -19.46
CA ARG A 230 -3.06 3.18 -19.13
C ARG A 230 -3.34 1.95 -18.27
N ARG A 231 -4.50 1.31 -18.47
CA ARG A 231 -4.99 0.24 -17.61
C ARG A 231 -4.01 -0.93 -17.51
N GLY A 232 -3.39 -1.31 -18.62
CA GLY A 232 -2.34 -2.34 -18.65
C GLY A 232 -1.15 -1.98 -17.75
N GLY A 233 -0.66 -0.75 -17.84
CA GLY A 233 0.43 -0.25 -17.00
C GLY A 233 0.11 -0.25 -15.51
N TYR A 234 -1.05 0.30 -15.14
CA TYR A 234 -1.46 0.31 -13.74
C TYR A 234 -1.72 -1.10 -13.19
N THR A 235 -2.30 -1.98 -13.99
CA THR A 235 -2.55 -3.37 -13.58
C THR A 235 -1.22 -4.11 -13.40
N GLY A 236 -0.28 -3.96 -14.33
CA GLY A 236 1.05 -4.56 -14.26
C GLY A 236 1.87 -4.08 -13.06
N LEU A 237 1.91 -2.76 -12.84
CA LEU A 237 2.55 -2.15 -11.66
C LEU A 237 1.97 -2.75 -10.38
N GLY A 238 0.64 -2.72 -10.24
CA GLY A 238 -0.03 -3.18 -9.03
C GLY A 238 0.12 -4.67 -8.80
N MET A 239 0.07 -5.51 -9.85
CA MET A 239 0.30 -6.94 -9.72
C MET A 239 1.71 -7.27 -9.24
N ALA A 240 2.73 -6.66 -9.86
CA ALA A 240 4.12 -6.87 -9.44
C ALA A 240 4.35 -6.39 -7.99
N SER A 241 3.79 -5.25 -7.62
CA SER A 241 3.85 -4.75 -6.23
C SER A 241 3.18 -5.68 -5.23
N VAL A 242 1.99 -6.21 -5.56
CA VAL A 242 1.29 -7.19 -4.72
C VAL A 242 2.09 -8.47 -4.56
N LEU A 243 2.72 -8.97 -5.62
CA LEU A 243 3.58 -10.16 -5.55
C LEU A 243 4.77 -9.96 -4.62
N LEU A 244 5.42 -8.80 -4.68
CA LEU A 244 6.52 -8.47 -3.76
C LEU A 244 6.03 -8.39 -2.31
N GLU A 245 4.88 -7.77 -2.06
CA GLU A 245 4.29 -7.67 -0.72
C GLU A 245 3.80 -9.00 -0.13
N MET A 246 3.65 -10.04 -0.95
CA MET A 246 3.32 -11.39 -0.47
C MET A 246 4.50 -12.08 0.21
N VAL A 247 5.72 -11.57 0.06
CA VAL A 247 6.90 -12.13 0.75
C VAL A 247 6.80 -11.82 2.25
N PRO A 248 6.72 -12.83 3.12
CA PRO A 248 6.62 -12.62 4.55
C PRO A 248 7.89 -11.95 5.09
N PHE A 249 7.75 -11.19 6.18
CA PHE A 249 8.83 -10.44 6.84
C PHE A 249 9.48 -9.30 6.03
N ALA A 250 9.40 -9.33 4.70
CA ALA A 250 9.95 -8.31 3.80
C ALA A 250 8.89 -7.36 3.23
N SER A 251 7.59 -7.62 3.48
CA SER A 251 6.46 -6.86 2.94
C SER A 251 6.57 -5.35 3.17
N MET A 252 7.03 -4.93 4.35
CA MET A 252 7.23 -3.51 4.68
C MET A 252 8.33 -2.86 3.83
N VAL A 253 9.45 -3.57 3.61
CA VAL A 253 10.54 -3.07 2.74
C VAL A 253 10.09 -3.03 1.28
N PHE A 254 9.30 -4.01 0.86
CA PHE A 254 8.73 -4.03 -0.49
C PHE A 254 7.67 -2.95 -0.69
N GLU A 255 6.91 -2.55 0.33
CA GLU A 255 6.00 -1.40 0.25
C GLU A 255 6.77 -0.10 -0.03
N PHE A 256 7.93 0.10 0.60
CA PHE A 256 8.83 1.22 0.30
C PHE A 256 9.43 1.12 -1.11
N SER A 257 9.91 -0.06 -1.49
CA SER A 257 10.46 -0.30 -2.83
C SER A 257 9.40 -0.08 -3.92
N ASN A 258 8.14 -0.46 -3.65
CA ASN A 258 6.99 -0.22 -4.52
C ASN A 258 6.71 1.27 -4.67
N ALA A 259 6.75 2.05 -3.59
CA ALA A 259 6.60 3.50 -3.65
C ALA A 259 7.73 4.18 -4.45
N VAL A 260 8.99 3.73 -4.28
CA VAL A 260 10.12 4.19 -5.09
C VAL A 260 9.91 3.85 -6.56
N GLY A 261 9.56 2.60 -6.88
CA GLY A 261 9.29 2.15 -8.24
C GLY A 261 8.16 2.93 -8.91
N ALA A 262 7.07 3.17 -8.18
CA ALA A 262 5.97 3.99 -8.63
C ALA A 262 6.41 5.45 -8.89
N ALA A 263 7.24 6.04 -8.03
CA ALA A 263 7.78 7.38 -8.25
C ALA A 263 8.69 7.45 -9.49
N LEU A 264 9.51 6.41 -9.74
CA LEU A 264 10.31 6.29 -10.96
C LEU A 264 9.42 6.27 -12.20
N TRP A 265 8.33 5.50 -12.17
CA TRP A 265 7.39 5.45 -13.29
C TRP A 265 6.67 6.79 -13.50
N ALA A 266 6.23 7.42 -12.40
CA ALA A 266 5.63 8.75 -12.45
C ALA A 266 6.58 9.80 -13.06
N ALA A 267 7.87 9.76 -12.71
CA ALA A 267 8.87 10.64 -13.30
C ALA A 267 9.07 10.40 -14.80
N ASP A 268 9.09 9.14 -15.23
CA ASP A 268 9.22 8.80 -16.66
C ASP A 268 7.97 9.20 -17.46
N LEU A 269 6.77 9.05 -16.89
CA LEU A 269 5.52 9.57 -17.48
C LEU A 269 5.54 11.09 -17.60
N GLU A 270 6.03 11.79 -16.58
CA GLU A 270 6.11 13.25 -16.59
C GLU A 270 7.08 13.77 -17.65
N LYS A 271 8.21 13.09 -17.83
CA LYS A 271 9.19 13.41 -18.89
C LYS A 271 8.64 13.11 -20.28
N ALA A 272 7.88 12.03 -20.44
CA ALA A 272 7.27 11.68 -21.71
C ALA A 272 6.18 12.67 -22.13
N ASN A 273 5.41 13.24 -21.20
CA ASN A 273 4.37 14.23 -21.51
C ASN A 273 4.90 15.65 -21.78
N LYS A 274 6.16 15.93 -21.43
CA LYS A 274 6.81 17.24 -21.68
C LYS A 274 7.53 17.32 -23.03
N LYS A 275 7.60 16.20 -23.77
CA LYS A 275 8.04 16.16 -25.17
C LYS A 275 6.85 16.37 -26.09
#